data_AF-A0A2S7RQ95-F1
#
_entry.id   AF-A0A2S7RQ95-F1
#
_cell.length_a   1.000
_cell.length_b   1.000
_cell.length_c   1.000
_cell.angle_alpha   90.00
_cell.angle_beta   90.00
_cell.angle_gamma   90.00
#
_symmetry.space_group_name_H-M   'P 1'
#
loop_
_entity.id
_entity.type
_entity.pdbx_description
1 polymer ?
#
loop_
_entity_poly.entity_id
_entity_poly.type
_entity_poly.pdbx_seq_one_letter_code
_entity_poly.pdbx_strand_id
1 'polypeptide(L)' 'MSNQQLLQDVFNLISRFTMVGGGLWIIWGTVILAGALKDKNGPQLQQGIWQVVGGALILVAAVWFVTAFDVSSLVTNR' A
#
# COMPACT_ATOMS: atom_id res chain seq x y z
N MET A 1 27.09 8.91 -10.73
CA MET A 1 25.96 8.13 -10.19
C MET A 1 25.64 7.05 -11.19
N SER A 2 25.83 5.78 -10.85
CA SER A 2 25.51 4.68 -11.76
C SER A 2 23.98 4.57 -11.86
N ASN A 3 23.45 4.37 -13.08
CA ASN A 3 22.00 4.27 -13.33
C ASN A 3 21.28 3.28 -12.39
N GLN A 4 22.02 2.33 -11.82
CA GLN A 4 21.57 1.33 -10.87
C GLN A 4 21.22 1.89 -9.48
N GLN A 5 21.98 2.88 -8.98
CA GLN A 5 21.65 3.58 -7.72
C GLN A 5 20.39 4.41 -7.89
N LEU A 6 20.22 5.05 -9.06
CA LEU A 6 19.02 5.80 -9.40
C LEU A 6 17.76 4.91 -9.39
N LEU A 7 17.85 3.69 -9.93
CA LEU A 7 16.75 2.73 -9.88
C LEU A 7 16.44 2.29 -8.44
N GLN A 8 17.45 1.98 -7.62
CA GLN A 8 17.24 1.65 -6.22
C GLN A 8 16.54 2.77 -5.46
N ASP A 9 17.00 4.01 -5.62
CA ASP A 9 16.42 5.17 -4.95
C ASP A 9 14.97 5.41 -5.38
N VAL A 10 14.66 5.28 -6.68
CA VAL A 10 13.30 5.42 -7.21
C VAL A 10 12.37 4.34 -6.66
N PHE A 11 12.80 3.07 -6.64
CA PHE A 11 11.99 1.98 -6.09
C PHE A 11 11.75 2.14 -4.58
N ASN A 12 12.78 2.53 -3.83
CA ASN A 12 12.66 2.77 -2.39
C ASN A 12 11.72 3.94 -2.10
N LEU A 13 11.79 4.99 -2.91
CA LEU A 13 10.90 6.15 -2.81
C LEU A 13 9.44 5.76 -3.08
N ILE A 14 9.18 5.05 -4.19
CA ILE A 14 7.83 4.56 -4.53
C ILE A 14 7.29 3.66 -3.42
N SER A 15 8.09 2.72 -2.92
CA SER A 15 7.65 1.78 -1.88
C SER A 15 7.25 2.50 -0.58
N ARG A 16 8.01 3.53 -0.17
CA ARG A 16 7.65 4.39 0.96
C ARG A 16 6.35 5.16 0.72
N PHE A 17 6.17 5.71 -0.48
CA PHE A 17 4.92 6.38 -0.84
C PHE A 17 3.72 5.42 -0.85
N THR A 18 3.89 4.20 -1.33
CA THR A 18 2.85 3.16 -1.31
C THR A 18 2.49 2.76 0.12
N MET A 19 3.48 2.67 1.02
CA MET A 19 3.24 2.36 2.44
C MET A 19 2.43 3.47 3.14
N VAL A 20 2.80 4.73 2.93
CA VAL A 20 2.07 5.89 3.50
C VAL A 20 0.69 6.04 2.87
N GLY A 21 0.60 5.91 1.53
CA GLY A 21 -0.66 6.00 0.79
C GLY A 21 -1.63 4.87 1.14
N GLY A 22 -1.15 3.63 1.23
CA GLY A 22 -1.93 2.47 1.65
C GLY A 22 -2.43 2.60 3.09
N GLY A 23 -1.59 3.08 4.00
CA GLY A 23 -1.99 3.37 5.39
C GLY A 23 -3.11 4.41 5.49
N LEU A 24 -2.97 5.53 4.77
CA LEU A 24 -4.00 6.57 4.73
C LEU A 24 -5.31 6.06 4.10
N TRP A 25 -5.20 5.21 3.07
CA TRP A 25 -6.35 4.61 2.40
C TRP A 25 -7.16 3.67 3.31
N ILE A 26 -6.49 2.89 4.18
CA ILE A 26 -7.19 2.06 5.19
C ILE A 26 -7.91 2.91 6.21
N ILE A 27 -7.28 3.97 6.72
CA ILE A 27 -7.87 4.87 7.70
C ILE A 27 -9.15 5.48 7.11
N TRP A 28 -9.09 5.97 5.88
CA TRP A 28 -10.23 6.54 5.18
C TRP A 28 -11.34 5.51 4.91
N GLY A 29 -10.98 4.31 4.43
CA GLY A 29 -11.93 3.22 4.24
C GLY A 29 -12.65 2.82 5.53
N THR A 30 -11.93 2.83 6.66
CA THR A 30 -12.49 2.52 7.99
C THR A 30 -13.49 3.59 8.43
N VAL A 31 -13.21 4.87 8.15
CA VAL A 31 -14.15 5.97 8.41
C VAL A 31 -15.44 5.82 7.60
N ILE A 32 -15.33 5.49 6.31
CA ILE A 32 -16.51 5.24 5.46
C ILE A 32 -17.30 4.03 5.94
N LEU A 33 -16.61 2.94 6.31
CA LEU A 33 -17.24 1.75 6.84
C LEU A 33 -17.99 2.04 8.15
N ALA A 34 -17.39 2.80 9.07
CA ALA A 34 -18.02 3.22 10.31
C ALA A 34 -19.22 4.16 10.08
N GLY A 35 -19.11 5.11 9.14
CA GLY A 35 -20.21 5.99 8.73
C GLY A 35 -21.36 5.21 8.11
N ALA A 36 -21.07 4.23 7.26
CA ALA A 36 -22.08 3.39 6.63
C ALA A 36 -22.81 2.47 7.60
N LEU A 37 -22.12 1.96 8.64
CA LEU A 37 -22.73 1.20 9.74
C LEU A 37 -23.68 2.08 10.56
N LYS A 38 -23.31 3.33 10.80
CA LYS A 38 -24.16 4.32 11.48
C LYS A 38 -25.41 4.64 10.65
N ASP A 39 -25.27 4.86 9.35
CA ASP A 39 -26.37 5.28 8.47
C ASP A 39 -27.23 4.11 7.94
N LYS A 40 -26.93 2.85 8.34
CA LYS A 40 -27.57 1.62 7.83
C LYS A 40 -27.66 1.57 6.30
N ASN A 41 -26.68 2.15 5.62
CA ASN A 41 -26.70 2.34 4.18
C ASN A 41 -25.95 1.18 3.51
N GLY A 42 -26.68 0.12 3.14
CA GLY A 42 -26.13 -1.13 2.58
C GLY A 42 -25.09 -0.94 1.46
N PRO A 43 -25.30 -0.05 0.48
CA PRO A 43 -24.34 0.21 -0.59
C PRO A 43 -23.03 0.85 -0.09
N GLN A 44 -23.12 1.73 0.90
CA GLN A 44 -21.98 2.47 1.43
C GLN A 44 -21.11 1.59 2.34
N LEU A 45 -21.73 0.61 2.98
CA LEU A 45 -21.05 -0.41 3.78
C LEU A 45 -20.25 -1.35 2.87
N GLN A 46 -20.85 -1.77 1.75
CA GLN A 46 -20.17 -2.57 0.73
C GLN A 46 -18.95 -1.82 0.14
N GLN A 47 -19.09 -0.52 -0.15
CA GLN A 47 -17.96 0.30 -0.60
C GLN A 47 -16.89 0.49 0.48
N GLY A 48 -17.29 0.71 1.74
CA GLY A 48 -16.38 0.82 2.87
C GLY A 48 -15.53 -0.44 3.06
N ILE A 49 -16.14 -1.63 2.98
CA ILE A 49 -15.41 -2.92 3.04
C ILE A 49 -14.38 -3.00 1.92
N TRP A 50 -14.75 -2.65 0.68
CA TRP A 50 -13.79 -2.69 -0.43
C TRP A 50 -12.64 -1.70 -0.27
N GLN A 51 -12.88 -0.52 0.29
CA GLN A 51 -11.80 0.42 0.56
C GLN A 51 -10.85 -0.06 1.66
N VAL A 52 -11.38 -0.68 2.72
CA VAL A 52 -10.57 -1.27 3.79
C VAL A 52 -9.75 -2.46 3.28
N VAL A 53 -10.38 -3.38 2.55
CA VAL A 53 -9.72 -4.57 1.98
C VAL A 53 -8.69 -4.16 0.93
N GLY A 54 -9.03 -3.21 0.04
CA GLY A 54 -8.12 -2.67 -0.96
C GLY A 54 -6.92 -1.96 -0.32
N GLY A 55 -7.15 -1.14 0.70
CA GLY A 55 -6.08 -0.50 1.47
C GLY A 55 -5.18 -1.51 2.18
N ALA A 56 -5.77 -2.53 2.81
CA ALA A 56 -5.03 -3.61 3.48
C ALA A 56 -4.16 -4.39 2.50
N LEU A 57 -4.68 -4.71 1.32
CA LEU A 57 -3.92 -5.35 0.24
C LEU A 57 -2.74 -4.50 -0.23
N ILE A 58 -2.94 -3.19 -0.41
CA ILE A 58 -1.86 -2.27 -0.80
C ILE A 58 -0.76 -2.25 0.28
N LEU A 59 -1.15 -2.25 1.56
CA LEU A 59 -0.21 -2.24 2.68
C LEU A 59 0.56 -3.57 2.79
N VAL A 60 -0.12 -4.70 2.66
CA VAL A 60 0.51 -6.03 2.61
C VAL A 60 1.45 -6.14 1.42
N ALA A 61 1.05 -5.66 0.25
CA ALA A 61 1.90 -5.63 -0.94
C ALA A 61 3.12 -4.73 -0.75
N ALA A 62 2.98 -3.56 -0.12
CA ALA A 62 4.10 -2.68 0.18
C ALA A 62 5.09 -3.31 1.17
N VAL A 63 4.59 -3.90 2.25
CA VAL A 63 5.42 -4.61 3.24
C VAL A 63 6.10 -5.82 2.61
N TRP A 64 5.37 -6.59 1.80
CA TRP A 64 5.94 -7.72 1.09
C TRP A 64 6.97 -7.29 0.06
N PHE A 65 6.75 -6.18 -0.65
CA PHE A 65 7.72 -5.62 -1.58
C PHE A 65 8.98 -5.15 -0.85
N VAL A 66 8.89 -4.47 0.29
CA VAL A 66 10.07 -4.09 1.07
C VAL A 66 10.84 -5.30 1.61
N THR A 67 10.15 -6.35 2.03
CA THR A 67 10.77 -7.53 2.66
C THR A 67 11.26 -8.58 1.66
N ALA A 68 10.59 -8.71 0.51
CA ALA A 68 10.88 -9.75 -0.49
C ALA A 68 11.62 -9.21 -1.72
N PHE A 69 11.46 -7.94 -2.09
CA PHE A 69 12.28 -7.31 -3.13
C PHE A 69 13.56 -6.74 -2.52
N ASP A 70 14.49 -7.64 -2.19
CA ASP A 70 15.88 -7.24 -1.96
C ASP A 70 16.57 -7.01 -3.31
N VAL A 71 16.64 -5.74 -3.73
CA VAL A 71 17.33 -5.32 -4.97
C VAL A 71 18.81 -5.73 -4.95
N SER A 72 19.37 -6.03 -3.77
CA SER A 72 20.72 -6.57 -3.60
C SER A 72 20.89 -7.94 -4.28
N SER A 73 19.82 -8.75 -4.39
CA SER A 73 19.84 -10.04 -5.08
C SER A 73 19.97 -9.91 -6.61
N LEU A 74 19.55 -8.77 -7.17
CA LEU A 74 19.69 -8.44 -8.60
C LEU A 74 21.05 -7.77 -8.91
N VAL A 75 21.78 -7.35 -7.87
CA VAL A 75 23.08 -6.66 -7.99
C VAL A 75 24.24 -7.60 -7.61
N THR A 76 24.05 -8.56 -6.70
CA THR A 76 25.12 -9.42 -6.20
C THR A 76 25.44 -10.62 -7.10
N ASN A 77 24.67 -10.86 -8.17
CA ASN A 77 24.91 -11.93 -9.14
C ASN A 77 25.50 -11.37 -10.45
N ARG A 78 26.51 -10.50 -10.30
CA ARG A 78 27.58 -10.19 -11.26
C ARG A 78 28.84 -9.79 -10.51
#